data_AF-A0AAU5QVJ1-F1
#
_entry.id   AF-A0AAU5QVJ1-F1
#
_cell.length_a   1.000
_cell.length_b   1.000
_cell.length_c   1.000
_cell.angle_alpha   90.00
_cell.angle_beta   90.00
_cell.angle_gamma   90.00
#
_symmetry.space_group_name_H-M   'P 1'
#
loop_
_entity.id
_entity.type
_entity.pdbx_description
1 polymer ?
#
loop_
_entity_poly.entity_id
_entity_poly.type
_entity_poly.pdbx_seq_one_letter_code
_entity_poly.pdbx_strand_id
1 'polypeptide(L)'
;MSMIKVEFSVRAGQGEPGGYDLGDISCEGENGTAGSDGHVPDQGMMIYPSVTLLLDSLRTLLTGEKRMVAFIGADTSFRLDFTRDNKGFVSVSTKGTPLGRSSIEDLVHAFLRPAQELAEGDLSRLPSGDAAQSDYLAALRDLRATITCA
;
A
#
# COMPACT_ATOMS: atom_id res chain seq x y z
N MET A 1 -10.22 -5.84 -18.78
CA MET A 1 -9.47 -6.09 -17.54
C MET A 1 -9.44 -4.77 -16.81
N SER A 2 -10.07 -4.71 -15.64
CA SER A 2 -10.14 -3.51 -14.82
C SER A 2 -8.82 -3.43 -14.04
N MET A 3 -8.08 -2.34 -14.23
CA MET A 3 -6.70 -2.20 -13.76
C MET A 3 -6.68 -1.27 -12.56
N ILE A 4 -6.20 -1.77 -11.43
CA ILE A 4 -5.79 -0.95 -10.29
C ILE A 4 -4.32 -0.58 -10.53
N LYS A 5 -3.98 0.69 -10.36
CA LYS A 5 -2.60 1.19 -10.34
C LYS A 5 -2.34 1.87 -9.01
N VAL A 6 -1.12 1.70 -8.52
CA VAL A 6 -0.71 2.25 -7.23
C VAL A 6 0.65 2.89 -7.39
N GLU A 7 0.87 3.99 -6.70
CA GLU A 7 2.18 4.62 -6.58
C GLU A 7 2.45 4.98 -5.12
N PHE A 8 3.71 4.87 -4.72
CA PHE A 8 4.21 5.31 -3.43
C PHE A 8 5.32 6.32 -3.66
N SER A 9 5.35 7.39 -2.87
CA SER A 9 6.38 8.41 -2.96
C SER A 9 6.80 8.89 -1.58
N VAL A 10 8.06 9.30 -1.46
CA VAL A 10 8.59 10.01 -0.29
C VAL A 10 8.61 11.50 -0.59
N ARG A 11 8.13 12.33 0.34
CA ARG A 11 8.16 13.78 0.17
C ARG A 11 9.59 14.31 0.24
N ALA A 12 9.90 15.29 -0.59
CA ALA A 12 11.20 15.94 -0.60
C ALA A 12 11.36 16.93 0.58
N GLY A 13 12.62 17.25 0.92
CA GLY A 13 12.93 18.35 1.83
C GLY A 13 12.72 18.05 3.32
N GLN A 14 12.70 16.78 3.71
CA GLN A 14 12.48 16.34 5.10
C GLN A 14 13.77 16.25 5.94
N GLY A 15 14.93 16.48 5.33
CA GLY A 15 16.23 16.35 5.96
C GLY A 15 16.91 15.02 5.62
N GLU A 16 17.62 14.46 6.59
CA GLU A 16 18.24 13.14 6.46
C GLU A 16 17.15 12.04 6.43
N PRO A 17 17.24 11.04 5.54
CA PRO A 17 16.26 9.95 5.47
C PRO A 17 16.10 9.21 6.80
N GLY A 18 14.85 8.94 7.19
CA GLY A 18 14.53 8.19 8.40
C GLY A 18 13.27 7.34 8.26
N GLY A 19 13.12 6.33 9.12
CA GLY A 19 11.95 5.44 9.11
C GLY A 19 10.58 6.13 9.31
N TYR A 20 10.59 7.40 9.68
CA TYR A 20 9.39 8.24 9.84
C TYR A 20 9.17 9.22 8.69
N ASP A 21 9.92 9.11 7.60
CA ASP A 21 9.73 9.98 6.43
C ASP A 21 8.28 9.98 5.99
N LEU A 22 7.79 11.17 5.67
CA LEU A 22 6.44 11.38 5.17
C LEU A 22 6.40 11.15 3.67
N GLY A 23 5.28 10.67 3.20
CA GLY A 23 5.07 10.33 1.82
C GLY A 23 3.61 10.22 1.47
N ASP A 24 3.36 9.80 0.25
CA ASP A 24 2.02 9.72 -0.32
C ASP A 24 1.76 8.38 -0.99
N ILE A 25 0.48 8.02 -1.00
CA ILE A 25 -0.04 6.86 -1.72
C ILE A 25 -1.09 7.38 -2.71
N SER A 26 -0.95 6.99 -3.97
CA SER A 26 -1.99 7.16 -4.98
C SER A 26 -2.52 5.79 -5.41
N CYS A 27 -3.83 5.71 -5.60
CA CYS A 27 -4.51 4.51 -6.10
C CYS A 27 -5.50 4.93 -7.19
N GLU A 28 -5.25 4.51 -8.42
CA GLU A 28 -6.11 4.76 -9.58
C GLU A 28 -6.83 3.46 -9.95
N GLY A 29 -8.13 3.58 -10.23
CA GLY A 29 -8.91 2.54 -10.87
C GLY A 29 -9.83 3.13 -11.93
N GLU A 30 -10.60 2.28 -12.60
CA GLU A 30 -11.50 2.67 -13.69
C GLU A 30 -12.58 3.70 -13.30
N ASN A 31 -12.92 3.80 -12.01
CA ASN A 31 -13.95 4.71 -11.50
C ASN A 31 -13.38 5.97 -10.85
N GLY A 32 -12.05 6.12 -10.80
CA GLY A 32 -11.40 7.32 -10.29
C GLY A 32 -10.09 7.05 -9.55
N THR A 33 -9.58 8.11 -8.95
CA THR A 33 -8.29 8.12 -8.23
C THR A 33 -8.49 8.54 -6.79
N ALA A 34 -7.77 7.87 -5.88
CA ALA A 34 -7.62 8.27 -4.49
C ALA A 34 -6.15 8.56 -4.20
N GLY A 35 -5.85 9.80 -3.83
CA GLY A 35 -4.53 10.23 -3.35
C GLY A 35 -4.59 10.65 -1.88
N SER A 36 -3.49 10.47 -1.17
CA SER A 36 -3.33 10.99 0.20
C SER A 36 -2.91 12.47 0.26
N ASP A 37 -2.50 13.03 -0.87
CA ASP A 37 -2.05 14.40 -1.06
C ASP A 37 -3.21 15.37 -1.34
N GLY A 38 -2.95 16.66 -1.20
CA GLY A 38 -3.91 17.72 -1.57
C GLY A 38 -5.12 17.86 -0.64
N HIS A 39 -5.14 17.17 0.51
CA HIS A 39 -6.15 17.34 1.56
C HIS A 39 -5.72 18.40 2.58
N VAL A 40 -6.65 18.98 3.34
CA VAL A 40 -6.31 19.94 4.40
C VAL A 40 -6.62 19.33 5.78
N PRO A 41 -5.62 19.21 6.68
CA PRO A 41 -4.21 19.56 6.50
C PRO A 41 -3.46 18.53 5.64
N ASP A 42 -2.52 18.98 4.80
CA ASP A 42 -1.76 18.11 3.87
C ASP A 42 -0.47 17.62 4.54
N GLN A 43 -0.61 16.79 5.57
CA GLN A 43 0.52 16.44 6.43
C GLN A 43 1.39 15.32 5.84
N GLY A 44 0.92 14.58 4.84
CA GLY A 44 1.54 13.34 4.40
C GLY A 44 1.37 12.23 5.45
N MET A 45 1.77 11.01 5.10
CA MET A 45 1.73 9.87 6.03
C MET A 45 3.13 9.34 6.26
N MET A 46 3.40 8.75 7.43
CA MET A 46 4.66 8.01 7.62
C MET A 46 4.69 6.84 6.64
N ILE A 47 5.46 6.97 5.55
CA ILE A 47 5.23 6.17 4.35
C ILE A 47 5.67 4.72 4.53
N TYR A 48 6.82 4.48 5.15
CA TYR A 48 7.31 3.11 5.36
C TYR A 48 6.42 2.32 6.33
N PRO A 49 6.01 2.87 7.49
CA PRO A 49 5.01 2.22 8.34
C PRO A 49 3.67 2.00 7.62
N SER A 50 3.21 2.99 6.86
CA SER A 50 1.93 2.92 6.13
C SER A 50 1.92 1.81 5.09
N VAL A 51 2.95 1.73 4.25
CA VAL A 51 3.04 0.67 3.24
C VAL A 51 3.21 -0.69 3.90
N THR A 52 3.97 -0.80 5.00
CA THR A 52 4.07 -2.05 5.78
C THR A 52 2.69 -2.56 6.23
N LEU A 53 1.88 -1.70 6.86
CA LEU A 53 0.52 -2.02 7.30
C LEU A 53 -0.41 -2.38 6.12
N LEU A 54 -0.24 -1.73 4.98
CA LEU A 54 -0.99 -2.02 3.75
C LEU A 54 -0.65 -3.41 3.21
N LEU A 55 0.64 -3.76 3.11
CA LEU A 55 1.10 -5.08 2.64
C LEU A 55 0.59 -6.20 3.56
N ASP A 56 0.64 -6.00 4.88
CA ASP A 56 0.08 -6.95 5.85
C ASP A 56 -1.44 -7.10 5.71
N SER A 57 -2.16 -5.99 5.53
CA SER A 57 -3.60 -6.00 5.30
C SER A 57 -3.95 -6.81 4.05
N LEU A 58 -3.23 -6.57 2.94
CA LEU A 58 -3.39 -7.33 1.69
C LEU A 58 -3.06 -8.81 1.90
N ARG A 59 -2.00 -9.15 2.62
CA ARG A 59 -1.67 -10.54 2.93
C ARG A 59 -2.86 -11.26 3.59
N THR A 60 -3.50 -10.66 4.59
CA THR A 60 -4.67 -11.29 5.25
C THR A 60 -5.88 -11.47 4.32
N LEU A 61 -6.01 -10.62 3.30
CA LEU A 61 -7.04 -10.77 2.25
C LEU A 61 -6.71 -11.93 1.31
N LEU A 62 -5.43 -12.08 0.94
CA LEU A 62 -4.94 -13.06 -0.02
C LEU A 62 -4.97 -14.48 0.55
N THR A 63 -4.53 -14.65 1.80
CA THR A 63 -4.58 -15.94 2.53
C THR A 63 -6.02 -16.39 2.81
N GLY A 64 -7.01 -15.51 2.59
CA GLY A 64 -8.41 -15.78 2.89
C GLY A 64 -8.76 -15.72 4.37
N GLU A 65 -7.81 -15.29 5.22
CA GLU A 65 -8.06 -15.04 6.65
C GLU A 65 -9.19 -14.02 6.83
N LYS A 66 -9.20 -12.98 5.98
CA LYS A 66 -10.25 -11.95 5.94
C LYS A 66 -10.82 -11.83 4.54
N ARG A 67 -12.15 -11.66 4.45
CA ARG A 67 -12.83 -11.32 3.19
C ARG A 67 -12.86 -9.82 2.90
N MET A 68 -12.73 -9.02 3.94
CA MET A 68 -12.73 -7.56 3.88
C MET A 68 -11.61 -7.04 4.77
N VAL A 69 -10.81 -6.13 4.23
CA VAL A 69 -9.75 -5.47 4.98
C VAL A 69 -9.79 -3.98 4.69
N ALA A 70 -9.40 -3.20 5.69
CA ALA A 70 -9.34 -1.77 5.59
C ALA A 70 -7.96 -1.30 6.01
N PHE A 71 -7.32 -0.53 5.13
CA PHE A 71 -6.06 0.13 5.40
C PHE A 71 -6.33 1.60 5.75
N ILE A 72 -5.68 2.09 6.81
CA ILE A 72 -5.61 3.52 7.14
C ILE A 72 -4.12 3.86 7.25
N GLY A 73 -3.69 4.89 6.54
CA GLY A 73 -2.30 5.34 6.59
C GLY A 73 -1.91 5.86 7.98
N ALA A 74 -0.65 5.70 8.34
CA ALA A 74 -0.13 6.18 9.62
C ALA A 74 -0.02 7.71 9.62
N ASP A 75 -0.60 8.34 10.64
CA ASP A 75 -0.68 9.80 10.77
C ASP A 75 -1.54 10.50 9.70
N THR A 76 -2.51 9.78 9.11
CA THR A 76 -3.43 10.35 8.11
C THR A 76 -4.84 9.77 8.23
N SER A 77 -5.81 10.42 7.57
CA SER A 77 -7.15 9.89 7.35
C SER A 77 -7.32 9.16 6.00
N PHE A 78 -6.23 9.06 5.22
CA PHE A 78 -6.24 8.32 3.96
C PHE A 78 -6.55 6.85 4.21
N ARG A 79 -7.48 6.31 3.42
CA ARG A 79 -8.04 4.97 3.61
C ARG A 79 -8.28 4.29 2.28
N LEU A 80 -7.96 3.00 2.23
CA LEU A 80 -8.38 2.09 1.16
C LEU A 80 -9.10 0.89 1.77
N ASP A 81 -10.22 0.52 1.15
CA ASP A 81 -11.06 -0.60 1.52
C ASP A 81 -10.98 -1.66 0.43
N PHE A 82 -10.75 -2.91 0.84
CA PHE A 82 -10.63 -4.05 -0.06
C PHE A 82 -11.66 -5.11 0.32
N THR A 83 -12.43 -5.58 -0.66
CA THR A 83 -13.42 -6.63 -0.45
C THR A 83 -13.27 -7.72 -1.51
N ARG A 84 -12.98 -8.94 -1.07
CA ARG A 84 -12.93 -10.13 -1.91
C ARG A 84 -14.33 -10.72 -2.06
N ASP A 85 -14.73 -10.95 -3.30
CA ASP A 85 -16.00 -11.64 -3.60
C ASP A 85 -15.83 -13.16 -3.73
N ASN A 86 -16.97 -13.85 -3.84
CA ASN A 86 -17.01 -15.32 -3.99
C ASN A 86 -16.48 -15.81 -5.35
N LYS A 87 -16.21 -14.91 -6.30
CA LYS A 87 -15.68 -15.22 -7.64
C LYS A 87 -14.16 -14.97 -7.72
N GLY A 88 -13.51 -14.62 -6.61
CA GLY A 88 -12.06 -14.41 -6.55
C GLY A 88 -11.59 -13.05 -7.05
N PHE A 89 -12.49 -12.07 -7.19
CA PHE A 89 -12.10 -10.69 -7.50
C PHE A 89 -12.09 -9.84 -6.23
N VAL A 90 -11.32 -8.76 -6.27
CA VAL A 90 -11.23 -7.78 -5.18
C VAL A 90 -11.73 -6.43 -5.68
N SER A 91 -12.72 -5.88 -5.01
CA SER A 91 -13.15 -4.50 -5.18
C SER A 91 -12.31 -3.59 -4.27
N VAL A 92 -11.88 -2.45 -4.81
CA VAL A 92 -11.13 -1.40 -4.11
C VAL A 92 -11.99 -0.13 -4.03
N SER A 93 -12.08 0.47 -2.86
CA SER A 93 -12.79 1.73 -2.64
C SER A 93 -12.07 2.62 -1.64
N THR A 94 -12.45 3.89 -1.60
CA THR A 94 -12.05 4.83 -0.54
C THR A 94 -13.27 5.50 0.02
N LYS A 95 -13.46 5.45 1.36
CA LYS A 95 -14.58 6.12 2.05
C LYS A 95 -15.96 5.83 1.42
N GLY A 96 -16.16 4.60 0.94
CA GLY A 96 -17.39 4.17 0.27
C GLY A 96 -17.49 4.46 -1.23
N THR A 97 -16.57 5.24 -1.81
CA THR A 97 -16.50 5.50 -3.25
C THR A 97 -15.70 4.40 -3.95
N PRO A 98 -16.29 3.62 -4.88
CA PRO A 98 -15.57 2.60 -5.64
C PRO A 98 -14.48 3.22 -6.52
N LEU A 99 -13.28 2.64 -6.48
CA LEU A 99 -12.17 2.98 -7.40
C LEU A 99 -12.13 1.98 -8.57
N GLY A 100 -12.35 0.70 -8.28
CA GLY A 100 -12.34 -0.33 -9.31
C GLY A 100 -12.39 -1.73 -8.71
N ARG A 101 -12.21 -2.72 -9.58
CA ARG A 101 -12.14 -4.13 -9.23
C ARG A 101 -11.02 -4.79 -10.02
N SER A 102 -10.33 -5.76 -9.45
CA SER A 102 -9.33 -6.53 -10.18
C SER A 102 -9.36 -8.00 -9.78
N SER A 103 -8.66 -8.84 -10.55
CA SER A 103 -8.31 -10.17 -10.05
C SER A 103 -7.37 -10.04 -8.85
N ILE A 104 -7.24 -11.11 -8.06
CA ILE A 104 -6.26 -11.17 -6.98
C ILE A 104 -4.84 -10.99 -7.51
N GLU A 105 -4.50 -11.64 -8.62
CA GLU A 105 -3.18 -11.56 -9.25
C GLU A 105 -2.85 -10.13 -9.68
N ASP A 106 -3.76 -9.46 -10.40
CA ASP A 106 -3.57 -8.07 -10.84
C ASP A 106 -3.45 -7.13 -9.64
N LEU A 107 -4.25 -7.33 -8.59
CA LEU A 107 -4.19 -6.51 -7.37
C LEU A 107 -2.81 -6.63 -6.73
N VAL A 108 -2.34 -7.86 -6.56
CA VAL A 108 -1.03 -8.14 -5.97
C VAL A 108 0.06 -7.44 -6.76
N HIS A 109 0.08 -7.59 -8.09
CA HIS A 109 1.09 -6.93 -8.92
C HIS A 109 1.01 -5.41 -8.81
N ALA A 110 -0.19 -4.84 -8.73
CA ALA A 110 -0.40 -3.40 -8.60
C ALA A 110 0.23 -2.81 -7.34
N PHE A 111 0.20 -3.51 -6.20
CA PHE A 111 0.80 -3.03 -4.94
C PHE A 111 2.24 -3.50 -4.75
N LEU A 112 2.56 -4.72 -5.20
CA LEU A 112 3.84 -5.34 -4.95
C LEU A 112 4.97 -4.66 -5.73
N ARG A 113 4.73 -4.27 -6.99
CA ARG A 113 5.75 -3.62 -7.81
C ARG A 113 6.16 -2.24 -7.26
N PRO A 114 5.24 -1.29 -6.98
CA PRO A 114 5.59 -0.02 -6.37
C PRO A 114 6.24 -0.17 -4.99
N ALA A 115 5.85 -1.19 -4.21
CA ALA A 115 6.50 -1.47 -2.92
C ALA A 115 7.97 -1.88 -3.10
N GLN A 116 8.28 -2.66 -4.14
CA GLN A 116 9.66 -3.03 -4.47
C GLN A 116 10.46 -1.82 -4.93
N GLU A 117 9.87 -0.98 -5.78
CA GLU A 117 10.51 0.23 -6.29
C GLU A 117 10.83 1.20 -5.13
N LEU A 118 9.93 1.36 -4.15
CA LEU A 118 10.19 2.14 -2.93
C LEU A 118 11.29 1.51 -2.06
N ALA A 119 11.32 0.17 -1.96
CA ALA A 119 12.34 -0.54 -1.20
C ALA A 119 13.75 -0.38 -1.78
N GLU A 120 13.86 -0.49 -3.11
CA GLU A 120 15.11 -0.36 -3.86
C GLU A 120 15.57 1.09 -3.96
N GLY A 121 14.63 2.04 -3.97
CA GLY A 121 14.88 3.48 -3.99
C GLY A 121 15.11 4.06 -2.60
N ASP A 122 14.08 4.66 -2.03
CA ASP A 122 14.20 5.50 -0.84
C ASP A 122 14.45 4.72 0.45
N LEU A 123 13.84 3.55 0.64
CA LEU A 123 14.05 2.72 1.83
C LEU A 123 15.51 2.26 1.97
N SER A 124 16.21 2.04 0.84
CA SER A 124 17.62 1.63 0.83
C SER A 124 18.57 2.70 1.37
N ARG A 125 18.10 3.96 1.42
CA ARG A 125 18.86 5.12 1.94
C ARG A 125 18.70 5.31 3.44
N LEU A 126 17.82 4.55 4.10
CA LEU A 126 17.66 4.62 5.54
C LEU A 126 18.94 4.18 6.28
N PRO A 127 19.22 4.74 7.47
CA PRO A 127 20.34 4.32 8.28
C PRO A 127 20.32 2.82 8.56
N SER A 128 21.49 2.20 8.60
CA SER A 128 21.60 0.77 8.94
C SER A 128 21.03 0.50 10.33
N GLY A 129 20.10 -0.46 10.43
CA GLY A 129 19.43 -0.81 11.67
C GLY A 129 18.16 0.00 11.96
N ASP A 130 17.69 0.82 11.02
CA ASP A 130 16.36 1.43 11.12
C ASP A 130 15.28 0.34 11.14
N ALA A 131 14.40 0.40 12.14
CA ALA A 131 13.35 -0.61 12.34
C ALA A 131 12.31 -0.61 11.21
N ALA A 132 12.02 0.56 10.62
CA ALA A 132 11.08 0.65 9.50
C ALA A 132 11.61 -0.11 8.29
N GLN A 133 12.93 -0.11 8.07
CA GLN A 133 13.55 -0.89 7.00
C GLN A 133 13.34 -2.39 7.20
N SER A 134 13.60 -2.93 8.40
CA SER A 134 13.43 -4.36 8.67
C SER A 134 11.97 -4.80 8.56
N ASP A 135 11.05 -4.00 9.11
CA ASP A 135 9.63 -4.31 9.13
C ASP A 135 9.04 -4.29 7.71
N TYR A 136 9.40 -3.27 6.92
CA TYR A 136 8.97 -3.15 5.53
C TYR A 136 9.44 -4.35 4.70
N LEU A 137 10.73 -4.70 4.79
CA LEU A 137 11.28 -5.82 4.03
C LEU A 137 10.67 -7.17 4.44
N ALA A 138 10.33 -7.33 5.73
CA ALA A 138 9.62 -8.51 6.20
C ALA A 138 8.21 -8.60 5.61
N ALA A 139 7.41 -7.52 5.67
CA ALA A 139 6.06 -7.49 5.10
C ALA A 139 6.09 -7.74 3.58
N LEU A 140 7.05 -7.15 2.86
CA LEU A 140 7.23 -7.37 1.43
C LEU A 140 7.53 -8.83 1.09
N ARG A 141 8.43 -9.46 1.86
CA ARG A 141 8.77 -10.88 1.70
C ARG A 141 7.57 -11.78 1.98
N ASP A 142 6.83 -11.50 3.06
CA ASP A 142 5.71 -12.32 3.48
C ASP A 142 4.53 -12.22 2.49
N LEU A 143 4.28 -11.04 1.92
CA LEU A 143 3.33 -10.88 0.83
C LEU A 143 3.76 -11.68 -0.40
N ARG A 144 5.04 -11.59 -0.82
CA ARG A 144 5.59 -12.38 -1.94
C ARG A 144 5.41 -13.89 -1.74
N ALA A 145 5.68 -14.38 -0.53
CA ALA A 145 5.54 -15.80 -0.20
C ALA A 145 4.10 -16.30 -0.31
N THR A 146 3.11 -15.43 -0.04
CA THR A 146 1.69 -15.76 -0.14
C THR A 146 1.27 -16.08 -1.58
N ILE A 147 1.94 -15.50 -2.57
CA ILE A 147 1.65 -15.69 -4.00
C ILE A 147 2.26 -17.00 -4.52
N THR A 148 3.43 -17.38 -4.00
CA THR A 148 4.17 -18.57 -4.49
C THR A 148 3.55 -19.88 -4.00
N CYS A 149 2.76 -19.81 -2.93
CA CYS A 149 2.10 -20.96 -2.30
C CYS A 149 0.58 -21.05 -2.59
N ALA A 150 0.02 -20.08 -3.32
CA ALA A 150 -1.40 -20.03 -3.70
C ALA A 150 -1.64 -20.70 -5.06
#